data_AF-A0A2V4TXF1-F1
#
_entry.id   AF-A0A2V4TXF1-F1
#
_cell.length_a   1.000
_cell.length_b   1.000
_cell.length_c   1.000
_cell.angle_alpha   90.00
_cell.angle_beta   90.00
_cell.angle_gamma   90.00
#
_symmetry.space_group_name_H-M   'P 1'
#
loop_
_entity.id
_entity.type
_entity.pdbx_description
1 polymer ?
#
loop_
_entity_poly.entity_id
_entity_poly.type
_entity_poly.pdbx_seq_one_letter_code
_entity_poly.pdbx_strand_id
1 'polypeptide(L)'
;MDELIPRALRRNPHLALSALLFFGGILGLAYGVPAIAGALFGAGATMLGGWITLTNTQQASAAEKSRRESDAKRYLTPELFRVITRLLYVHQRAIANYSCAALGHEMPKDEKVDFQPIMPVLYPDAPQFHNLPGDDAVALVELYDSLHVLSGTVTDWYGRPSTLPVQIFHAILHGVDQSLKQAQPCVPRFDIDKLYPPKHASEGTISQRIAVALQHSDKARENHIKHFEEQQKNVQEPKK
;
A
#
# COMPACT_ATOMS: atom_id res chain seq x y z
N MET A 1 37.96 -34.23 18.97
CA MET A 1 38.21 -32.84 19.46
C MET A 1 37.56 -31.88 18.46
N ASP A 2 36.24 -31.94 18.27
CA ASP A 2 35.56 -31.25 17.15
C ASP A 2 34.53 -30.20 17.60
N GLU A 3 34.54 -29.81 18.87
CA GLU A 3 33.53 -28.92 19.46
C GLU A 3 34.08 -27.60 20.04
N LEU A 4 35.08 -27.01 19.38
CA LEU A 4 35.68 -25.74 19.83
C LEU A 4 35.84 -24.69 18.72
N ILE A 5 35.09 -24.80 17.62
CA ILE A 5 34.93 -23.69 16.67
C ILE A 5 33.62 -22.99 17.03
N PRO A 6 33.65 -21.81 17.69
CA PRO A 6 32.44 -21.08 18.04
C PRO A 6 31.63 -20.80 16.77
N ARG A 7 30.30 -20.93 16.81
CA ARG A 7 29.39 -20.65 15.67
C ARG A 7 29.66 -19.30 14.97
N ALA A 8 30.25 -18.34 15.68
CA ALA A 8 30.72 -17.07 15.15
C ALA A 8 31.80 -17.21 14.06
N LEU A 9 32.73 -18.18 14.18
CA LEU A 9 33.78 -18.44 13.20
C LEU A 9 33.23 -19.02 11.89
N ARG A 10 32.17 -19.83 11.95
CA ARG A 10 31.51 -20.42 10.76
C ARG A 10 30.69 -19.40 9.96
N ARG A 11 30.23 -18.33 10.62
CA ARG A 11 29.37 -17.32 10.01
C ARG A 11 30.17 -16.26 9.23
N ASN A 12 31.42 -15.99 9.62
CA ASN A 12 32.24 -14.90 9.09
C ASN A 12 33.70 -15.37 8.82
N PRO A 13 33.99 -15.91 7.62
CA PRO A 13 35.29 -16.53 7.32
C PRO A 13 36.47 -15.55 7.36
N HIS A 14 36.27 -14.27 7.05
CA HIS A 14 37.31 -13.25 7.13
C HIS A 14 37.73 -12.94 8.58
N LEU A 15 36.78 -12.91 9.51
CA LEU A 15 37.04 -12.66 10.93
C LEU A 15 37.74 -13.88 11.56
N ALA A 16 37.31 -15.08 11.18
CA ALA A 16 37.95 -16.34 11.55
C ALA A 16 39.42 -16.41 11.10
N LEU A 17 39.67 -16.10 9.82
CA LEU A 17 40.99 -16.17 9.22
C LEU A 17 41.91 -15.08 9.78
N SER A 18 41.40 -13.86 9.98
CA SER A 18 42.12 -12.80 10.67
C SER A 18 42.55 -13.25 12.07
N ALA A 19 41.63 -13.78 12.89
CA ALA A 19 41.95 -14.24 14.23
C ALA A 19 43.06 -15.32 14.23
N LEU A 20 42.98 -16.29 13.31
CA LEU A 20 44.02 -17.32 13.15
C LEU A 20 45.38 -16.74 12.77
N LEU A 21 45.43 -15.74 11.89
CA LEU A 21 46.66 -15.06 11.50
C LEU A 21 47.27 -14.28 12.67
N PHE A 22 46.45 -13.59 13.47
CA PHE A 22 46.92 -12.93 14.70
C PHE A 22 47.45 -13.94 15.73
N PHE A 23 46.79 -15.08 15.93
CA PHE A 23 47.29 -16.15 16.80
C PHE A 23 48.61 -16.75 16.30
N GLY A 24 48.72 -17.02 14.99
CA GLY A 24 49.97 -17.48 14.37
C GLY A 24 51.11 -16.46 14.52
N GLY A 25 50.80 -15.16 14.41
CA GLY A 25 51.76 -14.08 14.63
C GLY A 25 52.28 -14.03 16.07
N ILE A 26 51.41 -14.21 17.07
CA ILE A 26 51.78 -14.28 18.49
C ILE A 26 52.72 -15.47 18.74
N LEU A 27 52.41 -16.64 18.19
CA LEU A 27 53.28 -17.82 18.29
C LEU A 27 54.63 -17.57 17.62
N GLY A 28 54.64 -16.96 16.42
CA GLY A 28 55.88 -16.62 15.71
C GLY A 28 56.82 -15.70 16.50
N LEU A 29 56.27 -14.74 17.26
CA LEU A 29 57.06 -13.91 18.18
C LEU A 29 57.61 -14.73 19.35
N ALA A 30 56.80 -15.58 19.97
CA ALA A 30 57.20 -16.42 21.10
C ALA A 30 58.34 -17.39 20.75
N TYR A 31 58.39 -17.87 19.49
CA TYR A 31 59.44 -18.76 18.98
C TYR A 31 60.61 -18.03 18.29
N GLY A 32 60.68 -16.69 18.38
CA GLY A 32 61.86 -15.93 17.92
C GLY A 32 61.98 -15.76 16.41
N VAL A 33 60.87 -15.82 15.66
CA VAL A 33 60.85 -15.61 14.20
C VAL A 33 60.06 -14.34 13.84
N PRO A 34 60.60 -13.13 14.12
CA PRO A 34 59.86 -11.87 14.04
C PRO A 34 59.39 -11.51 12.62
N ALA A 35 60.12 -11.92 11.58
CA ALA A 35 59.74 -11.66 10.19
C ALA A 35 58.42 -12.36 9.80
N ILE A 36 58.24 -13.62 10.20
CA ILE A 36 57.01 -14.37 9.95
C ILE A 36 55.86 -13.78 10.77
N ALA A 37 56.12 -13.43 12.04
CA ALA A 37 55.12 -12.81 12.88
C ALA A 37 54.60 -11.48 12.31
N GLY A 38 55.49 -10.60 11.84
CA GLY A 38 55.12 -9.34 11.21
C GLY A 38 54.26 -9.52 9.95
N ALA A 39 54.60 -10.49 9.10
CA ALA A 39 53.82 -10.83 7.92
C ALA A 39 52.41 -11.35 8.27
N LEU A 40 52.30 -12.21 9.29
CA LEU A 40 51.02 -12.74 9.77
C LEU A 40 50.13 -11.65 10.38
N PHE A 41 50.70 -10.74 11.19
CA PHE A 41 49.95 -9.60 11.71
C PHE A 41 49.49 -8.65 10.61
N GLY A 42 50.35 -8.38 9.61
CA GLY A 42 49.98 -7.55 8.46
C GLY A 42 48.82 -8.16 7.65
N ALA A 43 48.88 -9.46 7.35
CA ALA A 43 47.82 -10.17 6.65
C ALA A 43 46.53 -10.26 7.48
N GLY A 44 46.64 -10.45 8.80
CA GLY A 44 45.49 -10.39 9.70
C GLY A 44 44.84 -9.02 9.69
N ALA A 45 45.62 -7.95 9.84
CA ALA A 45 45.11 -6.58 9.86
C ALA A 45 44.40 -6.18 8.56
N THR A 46 44.90 -6.59 7.39
CA THR A 46 44.24 -6.30 6.10
C THR A 46 42.92 -7.04 5.96
N MET A 47 42.83 -8.30 6.41
CA MET A 47 41.57 -9.06 6.42
C MET A 47 40.54 -8.48 7.39
N LEU A 48 40.98 -8.05 8.58
CA LEU A 48 40.11 -7.39 9.56
C LEU A 48 39.60 -6.05 9.01
N GLY A 49 40.48 -5.24 8.41
CA GLY A 49 40.11 -3.97 7.77
C GLY A 49 39.16 -4.14 6.58
N GLY A 50 39.38 -5.16 5.74
CA GLY A 50 38.48 -5.52 4.64
C GLY A 50 37.11 -5.97 5.14
N TRP A 51 37.05 -6.78 6.20
CA TRP A 51 35.79 -7.18 6.83
C TRP A 51 35.02 -5.97 7.39
N ILE A 52 35.68 -5.09 8.15
CA ILE A 52 35.05 -3.88 8.70
C ILE A 52 34.49 -3.00 7.58
N THR A 53 35.26 -2.81 6.51
CA THR A 53 34.82 -2.03 5.35
C THR A 53 33.59 -2.66 4.68
N LEU A 54 33.60 -3.98 4.48
CA LEU A 54 32.46 -4.71 3.92
C LEU A 54 31.21 -4.57 4.80
N THR A 55 31.34 -4.78 6.11
CA THR A 55 30.21 -4.67 7.04
C THR A 55 29.67 -3.24 7.11
N ASN A 56 30.55 -2.24 7.14
CA ASN A 56 30.15 -0.83 7.13
C ASN A 56 29.44 -0.47 5.83
N THR A 57 29.93 -0.97 4.69
CA THR A 57 29.32 -0.72 3.37
C THR A 57 27.95 -1.39 3.26
N GLN A 58 27.80 -2.61 3.78
CA GLN A 58 26.51 -3.32 3.83
C GLN A 58 25.50 -2.63 4.75
N GLN A 59 25.94 -2.16 5.92
CA GLN A 59 25.08 -1.40 6.82
C GLN A 59 24.67 -0.06 6.21
N ALA A 60 25.60 0.65 5.58
CA ALA A 60 25.33 1.91 4.90
C ALA A 60 24.37 1.72 3.73
N SER A 61 24.53 0.68 2.91
CA SER A 61 23.63 0.40 1.78
C SER A 61 22.23 0.00 2.25
N ALA A 62 22.11 -0.78 3.32
CA ALA A 62 20.83 -1.12 3.92
C ALA A 62 20.11 0.10 4.50
N ALA A 63 20.85 0.98 5.21
CA ALA A 63 20.31 2.22 5.74
C ALA A 63 19.87 3.18 4.63
N GLU A 64 20.68 3.31 3.58
CA GLU A 64 20.35 4.12 2.40
C GLU A 64 19.09 3.62 1.70
N LYS A 65 18.97 2.30 1.50
CA LYS A 65 17.78 1.67 0.92
C LYS A 65 16.54 1.97 1.77
N SER A 66 16.62 1.75 3.08
CA SER A 66 15.51 2.01 4.00
C SER A 66 15.10 3.50 3.99
N ARG A 67 16.07 4.41 3.90
CA ARG A 67 15.79 5.85 3.77
C ARG A 67 15.04 6.15 2.46
N ARG A 68 15.50 5.62 1.33
CA ARG A 68 14.83 5.81 0.02
C ARG A 68 13.42 5.25 0.00
N GLU A 69 13.20 4.08 0.59
CA GLU A 69 11.86 3.48 0.74
C GLU A 69 10.95 4.38 1.57
N SER A 70 11.44 4.92 2.70
CA SER A 70 10.66 5.83 3.55
C SER A 70 10.34 7.15 2.85
N ASP A 71 11.32 7.74 2.15
CA ASP A 71 11.14 8.97 1.38
C ASP A 71 10.17 8.77 0.22
N ALA A 72 10.23 7.63 -0.46
CA ALA A 72 9.29 7.26 -1.52
C ALA A 72 7.85 7.18 -1.02
N LYS A 73 7.62 6.52 0.13
CA LYS A 73 6.30 6.49 0.77
C LYS A 73 5.81 7.90 1.03
N ARG A 74 6.59 8.71 1.75
CA ARG A 74 6.24 10.10 2.11
C ARG A 74 5.92 10.95 0.89
N TYR A 75 6.62 10.74 -0.22
CA TYR A 75 6.41 11.47 -1.47
C TYR A 75 5.09 11.11 -2.16
N LEU A 76 4.70 9.83 -2.13
CA LEU A 76 3.48 9.33 -2.79
C LEU A 76 2.23 9.44 -1.90
N THR A 77 2.38 9.44 -0.57
CA THR A 77 1.26 9.53 0.39
C THR A 77 0.29 10.68 0.10
N PRO A 78 0.70 11.93 -0.22
CA PRO A 78 -0.25 13.02 -0.48
C PRO A 78 -1.14 12.78 -1.71
N GLU A 79 -0.60 12.17 -2.77
CA GLU A 79 -1.39 11.81 -3.94
C GLU A 79 -2.42 10.73 -3.58
N LEU A 80 -1.95 9.66 -2.93
CA LEU A 80 -2.79 8.57 -2.45
C LEU A 80 -3.93 9.09 -1.56
N PHE A 81 -3.64 10.00 -0.62
CA PHE A 81 -4.66 10.61 0.23
C PHE A 81 -5.73 11.36 -0.57
N ARG A 82 -5.33 12.15 -1.59
CA ARG A 82 -6.28 12.86 -2.47
C ARG A 82 -7.14 11.89 -3.27
N VAL A 83 -6.54 10.82 -3.80
CA VAL A 83 -7.24 9.75 -4.53
C VAL A 83 -8.29 9.08 -3.65
N ILE A 84 -7.91 8.63 -2.45
CA ILE A 84 -8.83 7.94 -1.54
C ILE A 84 -9.95 8.88 -1.08
N THR A 85 -9.62 10.13 -0.75
CA THR A 85 -10.63 11.14 -0.37
C THR A 85 -11.62 11.38 -1.51
N ARG A 86 -11.14 11.40 -2.75
CA ARG A 86 -11.99 11.52 -3.92
C ARG A 86 -12.89 10.29 -4.10
N LEU A 87 -12.36 9.08 -3.94
CA LEU A 87 -13.18 7.86 -4.00
C LEU A 87 -14.30 7.87 -2.96
N LEU A 88 -14.02 8.30 -1.72
CA LEU A 88 -15.04 8.45 -0.68
C LEU A 88 -16.12 9.47 -1.06
N TYR A 89 -15.73 10.58 -1.69
CA TYR A 89 -16.68 11.56 -2.22
C TYR A 89 -17.55 10.96 -3.34
N VAL A 90 -16.93 10.31 -4.33
CA VAL A 90 -17.62 9.65 -5.45
C VAL A 90 -18.61 8.61 -4.91
N HIS A 91 -18.20 7.82 -3.92
CA HIS A 91 -19.05 6.87 -3.23
C HIS A 91 -20.28 7.55 -2.61
N GLN A 92 -20.09 8.65 -1.87
CA GLN A 92 -21.19 9.39 -1.27
C GLN A 92 -22.20 9.90 -2.31
N ARG A 93 -21.74 10.37 -3.47
CA ARG A 93 -22.65 10.78 -4.56
C ARG A 93 -23.33 9.56 -5.20
N ALA A 94 -22.57 8.51 -5.49
CA ALA A 94 -23.08 7.31 -6.15
C ALA A 94 -24.16 6.61 -5.32
N ILE A 95 -23.95 6.45 -4.00
CA ILE A 95 -24.92 5.79 -3.12
C ILE A 95 -26.21 6.60 -2.96
N ALA A 96 -26.13 7.93 -2.91
CA ALA A 96 -27.30 8.80 -2.83
C ALA A 96 -28.13 8.70 -4.11
N ASN A 97 -27.50 8.79 -5.27
CA ASN A 97 -28.17 8.64 -6.56
C ASN A 97 -28.76 7.24 -6.76
N TYR A 98 -28.00 6.19 -6.41
CA TYR A 98 -28.48 4.81 -6.45
C TYR A 98 -29.71 4.63 -5.56
N SER A 99 -29.69 5.14 -4.34
CA SER A 99 -30.79 5.01 -3.38
C SER A 99 -32.04 5.78 -3.83
N CYS A 100 -31.89 7.02 -4.33
CA CYS A 100 -33.01 7.77 -4.91
C CYS A 100 -33.61 7.03 -6.12
N ALA A 101 -32.75 6.60 -7.06
CA ALA A 101 -33.19 5.88 -8.25
C ALA A 101 -33.88 4.55 -7.93
N ALA A 102 -33.36 3.82 -6.94
CA ALA A 102 -33.93 2.55 -6.45
C ALA A 102 -35.33 2.70 -5.85
N LEU A 103 -35.63 3.85 -5.25
CA LEU A 103 -36.93 4.17 -4.65
C LEU A 103 -37.85 4.97 -5.59
N GLY A 104 -37.41 5.29 -6.81
CA GLY A 104 -38.15 6.15 -7.74
C GLY A 104 -38.30 7.60 -7.26
N HIS A 105 -37.43 8.06 -6.36
CA HIS A 105 -37.41 9.44 -5.87
C HIS A 105 -36.62 10.35 -6.83
N GLU A 106 -36.80 11.67 -6.70
CA GLU A 106 -35.99 12.65 -7.41
C GLU A 106 -34.51 12.46 -7.05
N MET A 107 -33.67 12.37 -8.08
CA MET A 107 -32.23 12.16 -7.90
C MET A 107 -31.52 13.49 -7.62
N PRO A 108 -30.41 13.46 -6.87
CA PRO A 108 -29.51 14.60 -6.78
C PRO A 108 -29.08 15.08 -8.19
N LYS A 109 -28.98 16.40 -8.38
CA LYS A 109 -28.57 17.02 -9.64
C LYS A 109 -27.04 16.98 -9.83
N ASP A 110 -26.46 15.81 -9.61
CA ASP A 110 -25.02 15.61 -9.81
C ASP A 110 -24.68 15.54 -11.30
N GLU A 111 -23.46 15.94 -11.63
CA GLU A 111 -22.93 15.90 -12.97
C GLU A 111 -21.96 14.72 -13.14
N LYS A 112 -21.65 14.37 -14.40
CA LYS A 112 -20.68 13.31 -14.70
C LYS A 112 -19.35 13.51 -13.98
N VAL A 113 -18.92 14.77 -13.85
CA VAL A 113 -17.67 15.15 -13.20
C VAL A 113 -17.66 14.76 -11.72
N ASP A 114 -18.80 14.71 -11.04
CA ASP A 114 -18.88 14.35 -9.61
C ASP A 114 -18.55 12.88 -9.34
N PHE A 115 -18.65 12.04 -10.38
CA PHE A 115 -18.36 10.61 -10.31
C PHE A 115 -16.96 10.25 -10.79
N GLN A 116 -16.23 11.18 -11.41
CA GLN A 116 -14.90 10.90 -11.95
C GLN A 116 -13.85 10.76 -10.83
N PRO A 117 -13.03 9.69 -10.84
CA PRO A 117 -11.90 9.60 -9.92
C PRO A 117 -10.80 10.61 -10.28
N ILE A 118 -9.93 10.91 -9.33
CA ILE A 118 -8.67 11.61 -9.60
C ILE A 118 -7.67 10.56 -10.07
N MET A 119 -7.08 10.77 -11.26
CA MET A 119 -6.02 9.92 -11.76
C MET A 119 -4.68 10.28 -11.10
N PRO A 120 -3.84 9.29 -10.77
CA PRO A 120 -2.49 9.55 -10.28
C PRO A 120 -1.68 10.25 -11.36
N VAL A 121 -0.83 11.18 -10.93
CA VAL A 121 0.09 11.94 -11.80
C VAL A 121 1.53 11.47 -11.60
N LEU A 122 1.84 10.93 -10.42
CA LEU A 122 3.18 10.45 -10.10
C LEU A 122 3.43 9.02 -10.63
N TYR A 123 2.41 8.21 -10.80
CA TYR A 123 2.57 6.84 -11.32
C TYR A 123 2.40 6.79 -12.85
N PRO A 124 3.20 5.98 -13.58
CA PRO A 124 4.30 5.12 -13.10
C PRO A 124 5.67 5.80 -13.11
N ASP A 125 5.76 7.04 -13.59
CA ASP A 125 7.02 7.63 -14.02
C ASP A 125 7.84 8.29 -12.90
N ALA A 126 7.27 8.53 -11.72
CA ALA A 126 7.99 9.12 -10.62
C ALA A 126 9.13 8.19 -10.15
N PRO A 127 10.39 8.67 -10.07
CA PRO A 127 11.51 7.85 -9.62
C PRO A 127 11.32 7.23 -8.22
N GLN A 128 10.51 7.90 -7.38
CA GLN A 128 10.15 7.43 -6.05
C GLN A 128 9.36 6.14 -6.08
N PHE A 129 8.55 5.89 -7.11
CA PHE A 129 7.80 4.65 -7.25
C PHE A 129 8.74 3.42 -7.31
N HIS A 130 9.86 3.52 -8.03
CA HIS A 130 10.86 2.44 -8.11
C HIS A 130 11.58 2.15 -6.79
N ASN A 131 11.53 3.07 -5.83
CA ASN A 131 12.12 2.89 -4.51
C ASN A 131 11.13 2.31 -3.50
N LEU A 132 9.87 2.03 -3.87
CA LEU A 132 8.92 1.41 -2.96
C LEU A 132 9.26 -0.06 -2.71
N PRO A 133 8.96 -0.58 -1.50
CA PRO A 133 8.90 -2.01 -1.27
C PRO A 133 7.92 -2.68 -2.24
N GLY A 134 8.23 -3.90 -2.69
CA GLY A 134 7.44 -4.61 -3.70
C GLY A 134 5.95 -4.69 -3.37
N ASP A 135 5.61 -5.09 -2.15
CA ASP A 135 4.20 -5.20 -1.72
C ASP A 135 3.47 -3.85 -1.70
N ASP A 136 4.18 -2.75 -1.40
CA ASP A 136 3.59 -1.41 -1.39
C ASP A 136 3.38 -0.88 -2.80
N ALA A 137 4.30 -1.20 -3.72
CA ALA A 137 4.15 -0.91 -5.13
C ALA A 137 2.96 -1.67 -5.74
N VAL A 138 2.82 -2.97 -5.43
CA VAL A 138 1.68 -3.79 -5.89
C VAL A 138 0.35 -3.22 -5.39
N ALA A 139 0.25 -2.88 -4.11
CA ALA A 139 -0.98 -2.30 -3.55
C ALA A 139 -1.37 -0.98 -4.25
N LEU A 140 -0.39 -0.12 -4.56
CA LEU A 140 -0.65 1.11 -5.33
C LEU A 140 -1.11 0.82 -6.76
N VAL A 141 -0.47 -0.14 -7.44
CA VAL A 141 -0.81 -0.52 -8.81
C VAL A 141 -2.26 -1.04 -8.85
N GLU A 142 -2.63 -1.94 -7.95
CA GLU A 142 -3.99 -2.49 -7.87
C GLU A 142 -5.04 -1.39 -7.65
N LEU A 143 -4.75 -0.44 -6.77
CA LEU A 143 -5.62 0.72 -6.58
C LEU A 143 -5.71 1.55 -7.86
N TYR A 144 -4.58 1.93 -8.47
CA TYR A 144 -4.56 2.82 -9.61
C TYR A 144 -5.19 2.21 -10.87
N ASP A 145 -4.99 0.92 -11.12
CA ASP A 145 -5.66 0.18 -12.18
C ASP A 145 -7.18 0.18 -11.96
N SER A 146 -7.65 0.03 -10.71
CA SER A 146 -9.08 0.11 -10.40
C SER A 146 -9.68 1.49 -10.73
N LEU A 147 -8.90 2.58 -10.64
CA LEU A 147 -9.36 3.92 -10.99
C LEU A 147 -9.60 4.05 -12.49
N HIS A 148 -8.76 3.42 -13.32
CA HIS A 148 -8.98 3.38 -14.76
C HIS A 148 -10.29 2.66 -15.11
N VAL A 149 -10.57 1.53 -14.44
CA VAL A 149 -11.83 0.79 -14.62
C VAL A 149 -13.03 1.64 -14.19
N LEU A 150 -12.95 2.32 -13.05
CA LEU A 150 -14.00 3.22 -12.58
C LEU A 150 -14.22 4.40 -13.54
N SER A 151 -13.14 5.05 -13.99
CA SER A 151 -13.20 6.16 -14.95
C SER A 151 -13.84 5.75 -16.28
N GLY A 152 -13.47 4.56 -16.80
CA GLY A 152 -14.12 3.96 -17.95
C GLY A 152 -15.60 3.72 -17.71
N THR A 153 -15.95 3.14 -16.55
CA THR A 153 -17.36 2.89 -16.16
C THR A 153 -18.18 4.18 -16.13
N VAL A 154 -17.69 5.23 -15.47
CA VAL A 154 -18.37 6.54 -15.44
C VAL A 154 -18.47 7.13 -16.83
N THR A 155 -17.42 6.98 -17.64
CA THR A 155 -17.40 7.52 -19.00
C THR A 155 -18.44 6.85 -19.89
N ASP A 156 -18.52 5.53 -19.80
CA ASP A 156 -19.34 4.70 -20.65
C ASP A 156 -20.80 4.69 -20.23
N TRP A 157 -21.09 4.62 -18.93
CA TRP A 157 -22.46 4.45 -18.42
C TRP A 157 -23.20 5.77 -18.24
N TYR A 158 -22.49 6.85 -17.88
CA TYR A 158 -23.14 8.12 -17.60
C TYR A 158 -23.75 8.72 -18.87
N GLY A 159 -25.07 8.91 -18.86
CA GLY A 159 -25.82 9.46 -19.99
C GLY A 159 -26.21 8.44 -21.07
N ARG A 160 -26.11 7.13 -20.82
CA ARG A 160 -26.62 6.11 -21.74
C ARG A 160 -28.15 6.25 -21.90
N PRO A 161 -28.68 6.50 -23.12
CA PRO A 161 -30.11 6.80 -23.32
C PRO A 161 -31.07 5.67 -22.95
N SER A 162 -30.62 4.41 -23.01
CA SER A 162 -31.46 3.22 -22.83
C SER A 162 -31.31 2.55 -21.46
N THR A 163 -30.54 3.14 -20.54
CA THR A 163 -30.22 2.52 -19.25
C THR A 163 -31.00 3.19 -18.14
N LEU A 164 -31.67 2.38 -17.31
CA LEU A 164 -32.37 2.88 -16.13
C LEU A 164 -31.37 3.56 -15.18
N PRO A 165 -31.68 4.73 -14.59
CA PRO A 165 -30.76 5.43 -13.69
C PRO A 165 -30.23 4.54 -12.55
N VAL A 166 -31.08 3.67 -12.00
CA VAL A 166 -30.68 2.72 -10.94
C VAL A 166 -29.53 1.80 -11.38
N GLN A 167 -29.49 1.37 -12.64
CA GLN A 167 -28.42 0.52 -13.17
C GLN A 167 -27.12 1.31 -13.37
N ILE A 168 -27.22 2.56 -13.85
CA ILE A 168 -26.06 3.45 -14.01
C ILE A 168 -25.38 3.65 -12.65
N PHE A 169 -26.15 4.08 -11.65
CA PHE A 169 -25.58 4.37 -10.34
C PHE A 169 -25.20 3.11 -9.56
N HIS A 170 -25.84 1.97 -9.82
CA HIS A 170 -25.37 0.69 -9.30
C HIS A 170 -23.99 0.31 -9.86
N ALA A 171 -23.77 0.44 -11.17
CA ALA A 171 -22.48 0.15 -11.80
C ALA A 171 -21.37 1.07 -11.27
N ILE A 172 -21.64 2.38 -11.15
CA ILE A 172 -20.70 3.36 -10.57
C ILE A 172 -20.41 3.04 -9.10
N LEU A 173 -21.45 2.77 -8.29
CA LEU A 173 -21.28 2.41 -6.88
C LEU A 173 -20.49 1.12 -6.71
N HIS A 174 -20.70 0.12 -7.57
CA HIS A 174 -19.90 -1.09 -7.56
C HIS A 174 -18.44 -0.81 -7.91
N GLY A 175 -18.17 -0.02 -8.95
CA GLY A 175 -16.81 0.35 -9.34
C GLY A 175 -16.06 1.06 -8.22
N VAL A 176 -16.71 2.02 -7.56
CA VAL A 176 -16.07 2.76 -6.45
C VAL A 176 -15.86 1.89 -5.22
N ASP A 177 -16.76 0.94 -4.93
CA ASP A 177 -16.57 -0.04 -3.85
C ASP A 177 -15.32 -0.90 -4.09
N GLN A 178 -15.12 -1.36 -5.33
CA GLN A 178 -13.91 -2.12 -5.68
C GLN A 178 -12.66 -1.27 -5.48
N SER A 179 -12.66 -0.02 -5.95
CA SER A 179 -11.52 0.89 -5.72
C SER A 179 -11.27 1.16 -4.23
N LEU A 180 -12.33 1.32 -3.42
CA LEU A 180 -12.19 1.50 -1.97
C LEU A 180 -11.64 0.24 -1.27
N LYS A 181 -12.00 -0.97 -1.74
CA LYS A 181 -11.40 -2.23 -1.28
C LYS A 181 -9.90 -2.31 -1.60
N GLN A 182 -9.49 -1.90 -2.81
CA GLN A 182 -8.07 -1.83 -3.17
C GLN A 182 -7.31 -0.72 -2.41
N ALA A 183 -8.01 0.36 -2.02
CA ALA A 183 -7.43 1.41 -1.21
C ALA A 183 -7.16 0.99 0.25
N GLN A 184 -7.97 0.08 0.79
CA GLN A 184 -7.89 -0.34 2.20
C GLN A 184 -6.49 -0.82 2.63
N PRO A 185 -5.77 -1.69 1.89
CA PRO A 185 -4.39 -2.07 2.24
C PRO A 185 -3.39 -0.92 2.11
N CYS A 186 -3.65 0.08 1.26
CA CYS A 186 -2.76 1.22 1.08
C CYS A 186 -2.73 2.15 2.32
N VAL A 187 -3.85 2.26 3.05
CA VAL A 187 -3.97 3.14 4.23
C VAL A 187 -2.91 2.86 5.30
N PRO A 188 -2.76 1.62 5.83
CA PRO A 188 -1.70 1.32 6.80
C PRO A 188 -0.31 1.28 6.18
N ARG A 189 -0.15 0.86 4.91
CA ARG A 189 1.17 0.76 4.24
C ARG A 189 1.86 2.11 4.07
N PHE A 190 1.07 3.17 3.87
CA PHE A 190 1.51 4.54 3.67
C PHE A 190 1.25 5.45 4.89
N ASP A 191 0.90 4.86 6.05
CA ASP A 191 0.63 5.58 7.30
C ASP A 191 -0.40 6.72 7.15
N ILE A 192 -1.40 6.54 6.28
CA ILE A 192 -2.34 7.61 5.89
C ILE A 192 -3.10 8.16 7.10
N ASP A 193 -3.66 7.31 7.95
CA ASP A 193 -4.42 7.73 9.13
C ASP A 193 -3.58 8.51 10.14
N LYS A 194 -2.27 8.22 10.21
CA LYS A 194 -1.33 8.92 11.09
C LYS A 194 -0.91 10.27 10.50
N LEU A 195 -0.68 10.32 9.19
CA LEU A 195 -0.21 11.53 8.49
C LEU A 195 -1.35 12.52 8.21
N TYR A 196 -2.57 12.03 8.05
CA TYR A 196 -3.78 12.81 7.77
C TYR A 196 -4.88 12.47 8.79
N PRO A 197 -4.70 12.83 10.07
CA PRO A 197 -5.72 12.62 11.08
C PRO A 197 -6.98 13.44 10.75
N PRO A 198 -8.17 12.98 11.17
CA PRO A 198 -9.41 13.72 10.93
C PRO A 198 -9.37 15.08 11.63
N LYS A 199 -9.95 16.10 10.98
CA LYS A 199 -10.05 17.45 11.58
C LYS A 199 -10.98 17.46 12.79
N HIS A 200 -12.01 16.62 12.75
CA HIS A 200 -13.01 16.50 13.80
C HIS A 200 -13.25 15.02 14.12
N ALA A 201 -13.43 14.68 15.40
CA ALA A 201 -13.66 13.30 15.83
C ALA A 201 -14.87 12.63 15.16
N SER A 202 -15.89 13.42 14.79
CA SER A 202 -17.08 12.96 14.08
C SER A 202 -16.84 12.50 12.64
N GLU A 203 -15.73 12.92 12.01
CA GLU A 203 -15.41 12.54 10.63
C GLU A 203 -14.86 11.11 10.53
N GLY A 204 -14.18 10.64 11.58
CA GLY A 204 -13.48 9.36 11.61
C GLY A 204 -12.23 9.34 10.73
N THR A 205 -11.36 8.35 10.93
CA THR A 205 -10.14 8.17 10.13
C THR A 205 -10.48 7.70 8.71
N ILE A 206 -9.52 7.72 7.78
CA ILE A 206 -9.73 7.22 6.42
C ILE A 206 -10.10 5.74 6.44
N SER A 207 -9.41 4.92 7.26
CA SER A 207 -9.77 3.51 7.43
C SER A 207 -11.23 3.32 7.85
N GLN A 208 -11.69 4.09 8.84
CA GLN A 208 -13.06 4.01 9.34
C GLN A 208 -14.07 4.44 8.27
N ARG A 209 -13.77 5.51 7.54
CA ARG A 209 -14.64 6.02 6.48
C ARG A 209 -14.77 5.05 5.31
N ILE A 210 -13.69 4.37 4.93
CA ILE A 210 -13.74 3.30 3.92
C ILE A 210 -14.66 2.16 4.40
N ALA A 211 -14.46 1.69 5.62
CA ALA A 211 -15.27 0.59 6.18
C ALA A 211 -16.76 0.94 6.24
N VAL A 212 -17.09 2.16 6.71
CA VAL A 212 -18.46 2.65 6.77
C VAL A 212 -19.06 2.83 5.37
N ALA A 213 -18.29 3.33 4.41
CA ALA A 213 -18.74 3.46 3.02
C ALA A 213 -19.17 2.10 2.44
N LEU A 214 -18.32 1.09 2.55
CA LEU A 214 -18.62 -0.27 2.07
C LEU A 214 -19.84 -0.87 2.79
N GLN A 215 -19.97 -0.65 4.10
CA GLN A 215 -21.16 -1.10 4.83
C GLN A 215 -22.44 -0.39 4.35
N HIS A 216 -22.35 0.90 4.04
CA HIS A 216 -23.48 1.66 3.53
C HIS A 216 -23.93 1.16 2.15
N SER A 217 -23.00 0.83 1.25
CA SER A 217 -23.36 0.31 -0.08
C SER A 217 -24.03 -1.07 0.02
N ASP A 218 -23.55 -1.96 0.88
CA ASP A 218 -24.20 -3.25 1.15
C ASP A 218 -25.62 -3.06 1.69
N LYS A 219 -25.79 -2.18 2.68
CA LYS A 219 -27.12 -1.86 3.23
C LYS A 219 -28.06 -1.25 2.18
N ALA A 220 -27.55 -0.39 1.30
CA ALA A 220 -28.36 0.21 0.23
C ALA A 220 -28.86 -0.86 -0.76
N ARG A 221 -28.00 -1.81 -1.13
CA ARG A 221 -28.38 -2.95 -2.00
C ARG A 221 -29.42 -3.84 -1.33
N GLU A 222 -29.22 -4.19 -0.05
CA GLU A 222 -30.18 -4.97 0.72
C GLU A 222 -31.55 -4.30 0.78
N ASN A 223 -31.58 -2.98 1.04
CA ASN A 223 -32.81 -2.22 1.09
C ASN A 223 -33.52 -2.18 -0.28
N HIS A 224 -32.77 -2.08 -1.38
CA HIS A 224 -33.34 -2.13 -2.72
C HIS A 224 -34.00 -3.49 -3.02
N ILE A 225 -33.36 -4.60 -2.65
CA ILE A 225 -33.91 -5.96 -2.80
C ILE A 225 -35.19 -6.10 -1.97
N LYS A 226 -35.16 -5.69 -0.69
CA LYS A 226 -36.34 -5.73 0.19
C LYS A 226 -37.50 -4.92 -0.38
N HIS A 227 -37.23 -3.72 -0.86
CA HIS A 227 -38.24 -2.87 -1.48
C HIS A 227 -38.87 -3.53 -2.72
N PHE A 228 -38.04 -4.15 -3.57
CA PHE A 228 -38.52 -4.89 -4.73
C PHE A 228 -39.42 -6.07 -4.35
N GLU A 229 -39.02 -6.86 -3.35
CA GLU A 229 -39.82 -7.99 -2.84
C GLU A 229 -41.16 -7.54 -2.24
N GLU A 230 -41.18 -6.42 -1.51
CA GLU A 230 -42.41 -5.81 -0.97
C GLU A 230 -43.34 -5.33 -2.09
N GLN A 231 -42.81 -4.70 -3.14
CA GLN A 231 -43.60 -4.31 -4.30
C GLN A 231 -44.22 -5.52 -5.00
N GLN A 232 -43.47 -6.62 -5.17
CA GLN A 232 -44.00 -7.83 -5.78
C GLN A 232 -45.13 -8.46 -4.95
N LYS A 233 -45.00 -8.51 -3.63
CA LYS A 233 -46.06 -9.01 -2.74
C LYS A 233 -47.33 -8.16 -2.82
N ASN A 234 -47.19 -6.84 -2.81
CA ASN A 234 -48.33 -5.92 -2.94
C ASN A 234 -49.08 -6.03 -4.27
N VAL A 235 -48.38 -6.41 -5.35
CA VAL A 235 -49.00 -6.67 -6.66
C VAL A 235 -49.76 -8.01 -6.67
N GLN A 236 -49.29 -9.00 -5.93
CA GLN A 236 -49.92 -10.33 -5.84
C GLN A 236 -51.12 -10.38 -4.87
N GLU A 237 -51.14 -9.52 -3.85
CA GLU A 237 -52.26 -9.35 -2.91
C GLU A 237 -52.88 -7.94 -3.02
N PRO A 238 -53.67 -7.66 -4.08
CA PRO A 238 -54.33 -6.37 -4.18
C PRO A 238 -55.25 -6.17 -2.97
N LYS A 239 -55.00 -5.09 -2.21
CA LYS A 239 -55.82 -4.69 -1.06
C LYS A 239 -57.30 -4.61 -1.51
N LYS A 240 -58.14 -5.47 -0.95
CA LYS A 240 -59.60 -5.47 -1.13
C LYS A 240 -60.22 -4.18 -0.60
#